data_AF-A0A3C1PXE5-F1
#
_entry.id   AF-A0A3C1PXE5-F1
#
_cell.length_a   1.000
_cell.length_b   1.000
_cell.length_c   1.000
_cell.angle_alpha   90.00
_cell.angle_beta   90.00
_cell.angle_gamma   90.00
#
_symmetry.space_group_name_H-M   'P 1'
#
loop_
_entity.id
_entity.type
_entity.pdbx_description
1 polymer ?
#
loop_
_entity_poly.entity_id
_entity_poly.type
_entity_poly.pdbx_seq_one_letter_code
_entity_poly.pdbx_strand_id
1 'polypeptide(L)'
;MKRRDILKTAGCTLFLPSLESFGENRSTPAEADVKRLFCVSMGYGLFTDPLPKTDGADYVFSDHMEPLKKHRDHFTLYSKMKFGGNHHNDHRCFVGNTTTNPDSLDQLVAGHIGHLTRVRNVVTFISHAHHHIVASWRNRLPVMPIQSTRVLFETLFAKTDRKTEERLLANKKSVLDGSLAEARSLMARVSGRDKQRLEEYFA
;
A
#
# COMPACT_ATOMS: atom_id res chain seq x y z
N MET A 1 46.69 29.19 7.38
CA MET A 1 45.29 29.23 6.89
C MET A 1 44.65 30.55 7.33
N LYS A 2 43.97 31.26 6.41
CA LYS A 2 43.42 32.60 6.72
C LYS A 2 42.07 32.48 7.43
N ARG A 3 41.86 33.27 8.48
CA ARG A 3 40.64 33.32 9.32
C ARG A 3 39.34 33.46 8.50
N ARG A 4 39.43 34.13 7.36
CA ARG A 4 38.32 34.34 6.42
C ARG A 4 37.89 33.08 5.67
N ASP A 5 38.81 32.16 5.42
CA ASP A 5 38.51 30.89 4.74
C ASP A 5 37.84 29.91 5.70
N ILE A 6 38.23 29.94 6.99
CA ILE A 6 37.61 29.16 8.07
C ILE A 6 36.15 29.57 8.30
N LEU A 7 35.86 30.88 8.29
CA LEU A 7 34.48 31.37 8.46
C LEU A 7 33.58 31.08 7.25
N LYS A 8 34.15 31.05 6.04
CA LYS A 8 33.41 30.69 4.82
C LYS A 8 33.04 29.20 4.77
N THR A 9 33.94 28.31 5.20
CA THR A 9 33.63 26.87 5.26
C THR A 9 32.70 26.51 6.41
N ALA A 10 32.79 27.18 7.56
CA ALA A 10 31.85 26.98 8.68
C ALA A 10 30.40 27.39 8.34
N GLY A 11 30.22 28.40 7.49
CA GLY A 11 28.89 28.80 7.00
C GLY A 11 28.22 27.73 6.14
N CYS A 12 28.99 27.03 5.28
CA CYS A 12 28.46 25.95 4.45
C CYS A 12 27.98 24.74 5.26
N THR A 13 28.59 24.46 6.42
CA THR A 13 28.17 23.34 7.29
C THR A 13 26.92 23.65 8.11
N LEU A 14 26.62 24.92 8.39
CA LEU A 14 25.44 25.32 9.18
C LEU A 14 24.16 25.44 8.34
N PHE A 15 24.28 25.59 7.02
CA PHE A 15 23.14 25.67 6.10
C PHE A 15 22.88 24.37 5.32
N LEU A 16 23.69 23.34 5.51
CA LEU A 16 23.37 22.02 4.97
C LEU A 16 22.19 21.46 5.77
N PRO A 17 21.08 21.09 5.12
CA PRO A 17 20.11 20.19 5.72
C PRO A 17 20.89 19.01 6.28
N SER A 18 20.57 18.56 7.50
CA SER A 18 21.07 17.30 8.02
C SER A 18 20.92 16.26 6.92
N LEU A 19 22.03 15.85 6.32
CA LEU A 19 22.04 14.78 5.34
C LEU A 19 21.45 13.58 6.06
N GLU A 20 20.40 12.95 5.54
CA GLU A 20 19.79 11.77 6.15
C GLU A 20 20.82 10.64 6.42
N SER A 21 21.97 10.69 5.74
CA SER A 21 23.15 9.85 5.99
C SER A 21 23.79 10.01 7.39
N PHE A 22 23.51 11.12 8.09
CA PHE A 22 23.92 11.41 9.46
C PHE A 22 22.72 11.72 10.38
N GLY A 23 21.50 11.52 9.88
CA GLY A 23 20.27 11.72 10.66
C GLY A 23 20.25 10.80 11.87
N GLU A 24 19.92 11.35 13.02
CA GLU A 24 19.64 10.61 14.25
C GLU A 24 18.76 9.40 13.93
N ASN A 25 19.15 8.24 14.48
CA ASN A 25 18.35 7.02 14.45
C ASN A 25 16.91 7.41 14.77
N ARG A 26 15.99 7.15 13.82
CA ARG A 26 14.57 7.33 14.01
C ARG A 26 14.22 6.61 15.31
N SER A 27 14.03 7.37 16.39
CA SER A 27 13.57 6.84 17.65
C SER A 27 12.31 6.06 17.34
N THR A 28 12.23 4.81 17.79
CA THR A 28 11.03 3.98 17.68
C THR A 28 9.86 4.89 18.02
N PRO A 29 8.98 5.23 17.05
CA PRO A 29 7.93 6.19 17.33
C PRO A 29 7.19 5.67 18.56
N ALA A 30 7.09 6.51 19.60
CA ALA A 30 6.17 6.26 20.70
C ALA A 30 4.85 5.85 20.05
N GLU A 31 4.34 4.68 20.44
CA GLU A 31 3.26 3.93 19.77
C GLU A 31 2.30 4.88 19.04
N ALA A 32 2.59 5.12 17.76
CA ALA A 32 1.89 6.17 17.04
C ALA A 32 0.45 5.69 16.94
N ASP A 33 -0.48 6.47 17.51
CA ASP A 33 -1.92 6.21 17.45
C ASP A 33 -2.41 6.46 16.01
N VAL A 34 -2.00 5.55 15.13
CA VAL A 34 -2.33 5.57 13.70
C VAL A 34 -3.57 4.71 13.53
N LYS A 35 -4.67 5.35 13.11
CA LYS A 35 -5.87 4.65 12.68
C LYS A 35 -5.54 3.78 11.46
N ARG A 36 -5.61 2.46 11.63
CA ARG A 36 -5.33 1.48 10.57
C ARG A 36 -6.58 1.18 9.78
N LEU A 37 -6.41 0.91 8.48
CA LEU A 37 -7.46 0.44 7.60
C LEU A 37 -7.36 -1.08 7.41
N PHE A 38 -8.50 -1.76 7.47
CA PHE A 38 -8.62 -3.16 7.12
C PHE A 38 -9.68 -3.33 6.04
N CYS A 39 -9.28 -3.85 4.88
CA CYS A 39 -10.13 -4.05 3.72
C CYS A 39 -10.34 -5.54 3.49
N VAL A 40 -11.61 -5.97 3.41
CA VAL A 40 -11.97 -7.35 3.07
C VAL A 40 -12.87 -7.36 1.87
N SER A 41 -12.48 -8.14 0.85
CA SER A 41 -13.32 -8.40 -0.31
C SER A 41 -13.72 -9.87 -0.33
N MET A 42 -15.02 -10.11 -0.44
CA MET A 42 -15.60 -11.43 -0.69
C MET A 42 -15.69 -11.54 -2.22
N GLY A 43 -14.67 -12.11 -2.88
CA GLY A 43 -14.44 -11.97 -4.32
C GLY A 43 -15.62 -12.29 -5.26
N TYR A 44 -16.57 -13.14 -4.85
CA TYR A 44 -17.78 -13.49 -5.62
C TYR A 44 -19.06 -12.83 -5.10
N GLY A 45 -18.91 -11.79 -4.28
CA GLY A 45 -20.01 -11.04 -3.69
C GLY A 45 -20.64 -11.72 -2.47
N LEU A 46 -21.77 -11.16 -2.07
CA LEU A 46 -22.58 -11.58 -0.93
C LEU A 46 -24.01 -11.78 -1.43
N PHE A 47 -24.74 -12.71 -0.81
CA PHE A 47 -26.17 -12.81 -1.00
C PHE A 47 -26.85 -11.51 -0.55
N THR A 48 -27.60 -10.86 -1.44
CA THR A 48 -28.09 -9.48 -1.20
C THR A 48 -29.52 -9.41 -0.69
N ASP A 49 -30.31 -10.48 -0.76
CA ASP A 49 -31.69 -10.52 -0.25
C ASP A 49 -31.81 -10.15 1.24
N PRO A 50 -30.84 -10.46 2.12
CA PRO A 50 -30.87 -10.07 3.52
C PRO A 50 -30.54 -8.60 3.77
N LEU A 51 -30.10 -7.85 2.76
CA LEU A 51 -29.75 -6.44 2.93
C LEU A 51 -31.03 -5.60 3.11
N PRO A 52 -30.97 -4.54 3.93
CA PRO A 52 -32.10 -3.64 4.13
C PRO A 52 -32.57 -3.01 2.82
N LYS A 53 -33.90 -2.96 2.63
CA LYS A 53 -34.54 -2.36 1.45
C LYS A 53 -34.77 -0.85 1.59
N THR A 54 -34.93 -0.40 2.84
CA THR A 54 -35.12 1.00 3.20
C THR A 54 -33.77 1.68 3.43
N ASP A 55 -33.71 2.95 3.08
CA ASP A 55 -32.53 3.79 3.30
C ASP A 55 -32.63 4.51 4.66
N GLY A 56 -31.54 5.14 5.10
CA GLY A 56 -31.47 5.89 6.36
C GLY A 56 -30.85 5.11 7.53
N ALA A 57 -30.48 5.80 8.60
CA ALA A 57 -29.79 5.21 9.75
C ALA A 57 -30.63 4.16 10.50
N ASP A 58 -31.95 4.22 10.39
CA ASP A 58 -32.91 3.35 11.10
C ASP A 58 -33.41 2.17 10.26
N TYR A 59 -32.65 1.76 9.25
CA TYR A 59 -33.00 0.61 8.41
C TYR A 59 -33.25 -0.67 9.25
N VAL A 60 -34.13 -1.55 8.82
CA VAL A 60 -34.42 -2.81 9.54
C VAL A 60 -33.39 -3.88 9.18
N PHE A 61 -32.73 -4.46 10.19
CA PHE A 61 -31.84 -5.60 10.01
C PHE A 61 -32.64 -6.88 9.77
N SER A 62 -32.16 -7.74 8.86
CA SER A 62 -32.64 -9.10 8.72
C SER A 62 -32.06 -10.04 9.79
N ASP A 63 -32.63 -11.23 9.92
CA ASP A 63 -32.18 -12.27 10.86
C ASP A 63 -30.69 -12.63 10.63
N HIS A 64 -30.23 -12.60 9.38
CA HIS A 64 -28.83 -12.85 9.02
C HIS A 64 -27.86 -11.77 9.53
N MET A 65 -28.37 -10.58 9.84
CA MET A 65 -27.59 -9.45 10.34
C MET A 65 -27.79 -9.21 11.84
N GLU A 66 -28.51 -10.09 12.55
CA GLU A 66 -28.73 -10.01 13.99
C GLU A 66 -27.44 -9.72 14.79
N PRO A 67 -26.30 -10.39 14.51
CA PRO A 67 -25.07 -10.13 15.27
C PRO A 67 -24.53 -8.71 15.12
N LEU A 68 -24.89 -8.00 14.05
CA LEU A 68 -24.45 -6.63 13.76
C LEU A 68 -25.32 -5.57 14.44
N LYS A 69 -26.52 -5.91 14.92
CA LYS A 69 -27.45 -4.94 15.53
C LYS A 69 -26.82 -4.13 16.65
N LYS A 70 -26.07 -4.80 17.54
CA LYS A 70 -25.37 -4.18 18.67
C LYS A 70 -24.24 -3.21 18.27
N HIS A 71 -23.87 -3.19 16.99
CA HIS A 71 -22.81 -2.36 16.44
C HIS A 71 -23.31 -1.29 15.47
N ARG A 72 -24.63 -1.05 15.37
CA ARG A 72 -25.21 -0.10 14.41
C ARG A 72 -24.48 1.23 14.36
N ASP A 73 -24.13 1.81 15.51
CA ASP A 73 -23.48 3.12 15.60
C ASP A 73 -21.97 3.10 15.25
N HIS A 74 -21.43 1.92 14.96
CA HIS A 74 -20.01 1.70 14.67
C HIS A 74 -19.72 1.29 13.22
N PHE A 75 -20.74 1.21 12.36
CA PHE A 75 -20.53 1.00 10.93
C PHE A 75 -21.60 1.68 10.09
N THR A 76 -21.28 1.88 8.81
CA THR A 76 -22.22 2.37 7.81
C THR A 76 -22.41 1.30 6.76
N LEU A 77 -23.67 0.94 6.48
CA LEU A 77 -24.01 0.02 5.42
C LEU A 77 -24.27 0.78 4.13
N TYR A 78 -23.42 0.54 3.13
CA TYR A 78 -23.70 0.95 1.76
C TYR A 78 -24.28 -0.25 1.00
N SER A 79 -25.55 -0.15 0.59
CA SER A 79 -26.23 -1.15 -0.22
C SER A 79 -26.43 -0.65 -1.65
N LYS A 80 -26.88 -1.53 -2.56
CA LYS A 80 -27.17 -1.21 -3.98
C LYS A 80 -25.96 -0.69 -4.79
N MET A 81 -24.74 -0.81 -4.27
CA MET A 81 -23.52 -0.50 -5.02
C MET A 81 -23.32 -1.54 -6.13
N LYS A 82 -23.19 -1.07 -7.37
CA LYS A 82 -22.89 -1.92 -8.53
C LYS A 82 -21.51 -1.59 -9.07
N PHE A 83 -20.65 -2.58 -9.13
CA PHE A 83 -19.29 -2.43 -9.64
C PHE A 83 -19.02 -3.42 -10.76
N GLY A 84 -19.05 -2.98 -12.03
CA GLY A 84 -18.56 -3.73 -13.18
C GLY A 84 -19.21 -5.08 -13.54
N GLY A 85 -20.01 -5.67 -12.64
CA GLY A 85 -20.92 -6.79 -12.85
C GLY A 85 -20.33 -8.10 -13.36
N ASN A 86 -19.00 -8.30 -13.30
CA ASN A 86 -18.36 -9.49 -13.84
C ASN A 86 -17.13 -9.91 -13.04
N HIS A 87 -16.76 -11.18 -13.18
CA HIS A 87 -15.65 -11.79 -12.46
C HIS A 87 -14.31 -11.05 -12.64
N HIS A 88 -14.08 -10.39 -13.78
CA HIS A 88 -12.85 -9.63 -14.01
C HIS A 88 -12.80 -8.33 -13.20
N ASN A 89 -13.95 -7.65 -13.07
CA ASN A 89 -14.05 -6.35 -12.42
C ASN A 89 -14.22 -6.45 -10.89
N ASP A 90 -14.71 -7.57 -10.37
CA ASP A 90 -14.89 -7.77 -8.91
C ASP A 90 -13.58 -7.61 -8.12
N HIS A 91 -12.45 -7.94 -8.76
CA HIS A 91 -11.09 -7.75 -8.23
C HIS A 91 -10.69 -6.28 -8.06
N ARG A 92 -11.44 -5.33 -8.65
CA ARG A 92 -11.18 -3.89 -8.56
C ARG A 92 -12.10 -3.17 -7.60
N CYS A 93 -12.78 -3.90 -6.71
CA CYS A 93 -13.74 -3.40 -5.73
C CYS A 93 -13.25 -2.19 -4.91
N PHE A 94 -11.95 -2.07 -4.62
CA PHE A 94 -11.39 -0.94 -3.87
C PHE A 94 -10.82 0.20 -4.73
N VAL A 95 -10.82 0.09 -6.06
CA VAL A 95 -10.29 1.14 -6.96
C VAL A 95 -11.33 2.25 -7.20
N GLY A 96 -12.62 1.94 -7.08
CA GLY A 96 -13.69 2.85 -7.50
C GLY A 96 -13.64 3.03 -9.02
N ASN A 97 -13.69 4.26 -9.53
CA ASN A 97 -13.65 4.48 -10.97
C ASN A 97 -12.30 4.07 -11.58
N THR A 98 -12.23 2.89 -12.19
CA THR A 98 -11.01 2.30 -12.78
C THR A 98 -10.50 3.04 -14.02
N THR A 99 -11.32 3.90 -14.62
CA THR A 99 -10.90 4.76 -15.73
C THR A 99 -9.97 5.86 -15.22
N THR A 100 -10.32 6.48 -14.10
CA THR A 100 -9.63 7.67 -13.55
C THR A 100 -8.67 7.33 -12.41
N ASN A 101 -8.96 6.30 -11.63
CA ASN A 101 -8.18 5.92 -10.46
C ASN A 101 -7.22 4.78 -10.78
N PRO A 102 -5.90 5.00 -10.62
CA PRO A 102 -4.91 3.95 -10.82
C PRO A 102 -4.77 3.02 -9.60
N ASP A 103 -5.15 3.49 -8.40
CA ASP A 103 -4.84 2.85 -7.13
C ASP A 103 -6.10 2.43 -6.37
N SER A 104 -6.00 1.34 -5.60
CA SER A 104 -7.04 0.92 -4.66
C SER A 104 -7.00 1.72 -3.35
N LEU A 105 -8.12 1.75 -2.64
CA LEU A 105 -8.31 2.47 -1.38
C LEU A 105 -7.21 2.16 -0.35
N ASP A 106 -6.82 0.89 -0.22
CA ASP A 106 -5.76 0.48 0.69
C ASP A 106 -4.38 1.02 0.29
N GLN A 107 -4.11 1.19 -1.01
CA GLN A 107 -2.88 1.81 -1.51
C GLN A 107 -2.88 3.33 -1.32
N LEU A 108 -4.03 3.97 -1.58
CA LEU A 108 -4.22 5.40 -1.33
C LEU A 108 -4.01 5.72 0.16
N VAL A 109 -4.64 4.96 1.06
CA VAL A 109 -4.48 5.14 2.51
C VAL A 109 -3.04 4.85 2.94
N ALA A 110 -2.42 3.79 2.42
CA ALA A 110 -1.01 3.50 2.70
C ALA A 110 -0.05 4.59 2.19
N GLY A 111 -0.41 5.36 1.16
CA GLY A 111 0.32 6.56 0.75
C GLY A 111 0.32 7.66 1.80
N HIS A 112 -0.78 7.81 2.53
CA HIS A 112 -0.94 8.87 3.54
C HIS A 112 -0.38 8.47 4.91
N ILE A 113 -0.69 7.27 5.40
CA ILE A 113 -0.36 6.87 6.78
C ILE A 113 0.68 5.75 6.87
N GLY A 114 1.00 5.08 5.76
CA GLY A 114 1.86 3.90 5.79
C GLY A 114 3.33 4.19 6.12
N HIS A 115 3.76 5.46 6.06
CA HIS A 115 5.08 5.88 6.53
C HIS A 115 5.17 6.04 8.06
N LEU A 116 4.02 6.01 8.75
CA LEU A 116 3.89 6.06 10.20
C LEU A 116 3.83 4.65 10.82
N THR A 117 3.77 3.60 10.00
CA THR A 117 3.70 2.21 10.43
C THR A 117 4.94 1.44 10.01
N ARG A 118 5.34 0.42 10.79
CA ARG A 118 6.49 -0.45 10.44
C ARG A 118 6.27 -1.18 9.12
N VAL A 119 5.04 -1.61 8.85
CA VAL A 119 4.64 -2.21 7.57
C VAL A 119 3.64 -1.29 6.91
N ARG A 120 3.99 -0.81 5.71
CA ARG A 120 3.23 0.21 4.96
C ARG A 120 1.82 -0.26 4.58
N ASN A 121 1.73 -1.46 4.03
CA ASN A 121 0.50 -2.11 3.59
C ASN A 121 0.78 -3.63 3.55
N VAL A 122 -0.18 -4.44 3.95
CA VAL A 122 -0.14 -5.89 3.84
C VAL A 122 -1.34 -6.34 3.03
N VAL A 123 -1.09 -6.96 1.89
CA VAL A 123 -2.10 -7.62 1.08
C VAL A 123 -1.98 -9.11 1.31
N THR A 124 -3.07 -9.77 1.68
CA THR A 124 -3.13 -11.23 1.86
C THR A 124 -4.49 -11.74 1.38
N PHE A 125 -4.71 -13.05 1.41
CA PHE A 125 -5.95 -13.68 0.98
C PHE A 125 -6.54 -14.56 2.07
N ILE A 126 -7.82 -14.88 1.94
CA ILE A 126 -8.55 -15.79 2.83
C ILE A 126 -8.77 -17.11 2.06
N SER A 127 -7.95 -18.15 2.33
CA SER A 127 -7.95 -19.48 1.67
C SER A 127 -7.48 -19.57 0.21
N HIS A 128 -7.18 -20.79 -0.28
CA HIS A 128 -6.69 -21.11 -1.62
C HIS A 128 -7.39 -20.30 -2.71
N ALA A 129 -6.83 -19.13 -3.02
CA ALA A 129 -7.37 -18.27 -4.04
C ALA A 129 -7.04 -18.92 -5.38
N HIS A 130 -8.08 -19.24 -6.16
CA HIS A 130 -7.91 -19.37 -7.60
C HIS A 130 -7.14 -18.12 -8.07
N HIS A 131 -6.14 -18.32 -8.94
CA HIS A 131 -4.91 -17.54 -9.10
C HIS A 131 -5.06 -16.04 -9.50
N HIS A 132 -6.23 -15.43 -9.32
CA HIS A 132 -6.63 -14.16 -9.93
C HIS A 132 -7.41 -13.24 -8.99
N ILE A 133 -7.67 -13.63 -7.74
CA ILE A 133 -8.43 -12.79 -6.79
C ILE A 133 -7.47 -11.84 -6.05
N VAL A 134 -7.29 -10.65 -6.59
CA VAL A 134 -6.53 -9.55 -5.99
C VAL A 134 -7.49 -8.40 -5.69
N ALA A 135 -7.45 -7.85 -4.49
CA ALA A 135 -8.28 -6.69 -4.13
C ALA A 135 -7.49 -5.36 -4.13
N SER A 136 -6.17 -5.44 -4.26
CA SER A 136 -5.26 -4.30 -4.13
C SER A 136 -4.55 -4.00 -5.44
N TRP A 137 -4.48 -2.73 -5.81
CA TRP A 137 -3.98 -2.24 -7.08
C TRP A 137 -3.15 -0.98 -6.88
N ARG A 138 -1.97 -0.93 -7.51
CA ARG A 138 -1.08 0.23 -7.51
C ARG A 138 -0.64 0.51 -8.94
N ASN A 139 -0.72 1.76 -9.39
CA ASN A 139 -0.39 2.17 -10.76
C ASN A 139 -1.10 1.29 -11.82
N ARG A 140 -2.38 0.97 -11.60
CA ARG A 140 -3.19 0.06 -12.44
C ARG A 140 -2.70 -1.40 -12.50
N LEU A 141 -1.67 -1.77 -11.74
CA LEU A 141 -1.14 -3.12 -11.64
C LEU A 141 -1.61 -3.80 -10.35
N PRO A 142 -1.86 -5.11 -10.37
CA PRO A 142 -2.29 -5.84 -9.19
C PRO A 142 -1.14 -5.95 -8.19
N VAL A 143 -1.42 -5.70 -6.91
CA VAL A 143 -0.48 -5.96 -5.82
C VAL A 143 -0.63 -7.40 -5.38
N MET A 144 0.44 -8.19 -5.56
CA MET A 144 0.41 -9.62 -5.26
C MET A 144 0.27 -9.87 -3.75
N PRO A 145 -0.69 -10.71 -3.32
CA PRO A 145 -0.90 -11.01 -1.91
C PRO A 145 0.21 -11.90 -1.36
N ILE A 146 0.57 -11.70 -0.09
CA ILE A 146 1.38 -12.65 0.65
C ILE A 146 0.55 -13.91 0.87
N GLN A 147 0.97 -14.99 0.22
CA GLN A 147 0.27 -16.27 0.22
C GLN A 147 0.73 -17.21 1.33
N SER A 148 2.00 -17.10 1.72
CA SER A 148 2.59 -17.94 2.76
C SER A 148 2.29 -17.36 4.14
N THR A 149 1.60 -18.14 4.97
CA THR A 149 1.34 -17.79 6.38
C THR A 149 2.64 -17.51 7.13
N ARG A 150 3.71 -18.25 6.81
CA ARG A 150 5.04 -18.01 7.39
C ARG A 150 5.58 -16.63 7.02
N VAL A 151 5.57 -16.28 5.72
CA VAL A 151 6.05 -14.97 5.26
C VAL A 151 5.19 -13.84 5.82
N LEU A 152 3.88 -14.05 5.93
CA LEU A 152 2.96 -13.10 6.53
C LEU A 152 3.29 -12.89 8.01
N PHE A 153 3.48 -13.98 8.76
CA PHE A 153 3.86 -13.92 10.17
C PHE A 153 5.21 -13.23 10.36
N GLU A 154 6.23 -13.59 9.59
CA GLU A 154 7.54 -12.94 9.64
C GLU A 154 7.43 -11.44 9.30
N THR A 155 6.64 -11.07 8.29
CA THR A 155 6.40 -9.66 7.95
C THR A 155 5.75 -8.90 9.12
N LEU A 156 4.76 -9.50 9.77
CA LEU A 156 3.98 -8.87 10.83
C LEU A 156 4.63 -8.91 12.21
N PHE A 157 5.47 -9.89 12.51
CA PHE A 157 5.92 -10.13 13.88
C PHE A 157 7.43 -10.35 14.02
N ALA A 158 8.17 -10.56 12.93
CA ALA A 158 9.62 -10.72 13.05
C ALA A 158 10.22 -9.42 13.60
N LYS A 159 10.94 -9.57 14.71
CA LYS A 159 11.82 -8.54 15.25
C LYS A 159 13.17 -8.74 14.61
N THR A 160 13.50 -7.88 13.66
CA THR A 160 14.84 -7.83 13.08
C THR A 160 15.68 -6.93 13.95
N ASP A 161 16.91 -7.33 14.27
CA ASP A 161 17.87 -6.44 14.93
C ASP A 161 18.25 -5.32 13.95
N ARG A 162 18.50 -4.12 14.47
CA ARG A 162 18.82 -2.93 13.67
C ARG A 162 19.90 -3.19 12.61
N LYS A 163 20.91 -3.99 12.94
CA LYS A 163 22.02 -4.33 12.03
C LYS A 163 21.55 -5.15 10.83
N THR A 164 20.64 -6.09 11.04
CA THR A 164 20.04 -6.86 9.94
C THR A 164 19.07 -6.00 9.12
N GLU A 165 18.32 -5.09 9.74
CA GLU A 165 17.46 -4.15 9.02
C GLU A 165 18.28 -3.22 8.10
N GLU A 166 19.35 -2.62 8.62
CA GLU A 166 20.28 -1.80 7.84
C GLU A 166 20.89 -2.58 6.68
N ARG A 167 21.30 -3.83 6.93
CA ARG A 167 21.83 -4.71 5.87
C ARG A 167 20.78 -5.03 4.80
N LEU A 168 19.54 -5.30 5.21
CA LEU A 168 18.44 -5.57 4.28
C LEU A 168 18.07 -4.32 3.47
N LEU A 169 18.07 -3.13 4.08
CA LEU A 169 17.85 -1.86 3.39
C LEU A 169 18.97 -1.57 2.38
N ALA A 170 20.24 -1.78 2.78
CA ALA A 170 21.38 -1.65 1.88
C ALA A 170 21.30 -2.63 0.69
N ASN A 171 20.92 -3.88 0.95
CA ASN A 171 20.70 -4.87 -0.11
C ASN A 171 19.55 -4.47 -1.04
N LYS A 172 18.41 -4.03 -0.49
CA LYS A 172 17.27 -3.54 -1.29
C LYS A 172 17.69 -2.37 -2.19
N LYS A 173 18.45 -1.42 -1.66
CA LYS A 173 19.01 -0.30 -2.43
C LYS A 173 19.91 -0.82 -3.56
N SER A 174 20.83 -1.74 -3.27
CA SER A 174 21.71 -2.34 -4.28
C SER A 174 20.94 -3.07 -5.40
N VAL A 175 19.87 -3.77 -5.06
CA VAL A 175 19.00 -4.44 -6.06
C VAL A 175 18.28 -3.41 -6.92
N LEU A 176 17.70 -2.38 -6.30
CA LEU A 176 17.03 -1.29 -7.03
C LEU A 176 18.00 -0.54 -7.93
N ASP A 177 19.21 -0.24 -7.47
CA ASP A 177 20.26 0.43 -8.25
C ASP A 177 20.68 -0.44 -9.44
N GLY A 178 20.83 -1.75 -9.24
CA GLY A 178 21.11 -2.72 -10.31
C GLY A 178 19.98 -2.77 -11.36
N SER A 179 18.73 -2.92 -10.92
CA SER A 179 17.57 -2.92 -11.81
C SER A 179 17.41 -1.60 -12.56
N LEU A 180 17.75 -0.47 -11.94
CA LEU A 180 17.67 0.85 -12.56
C LEU A 180 18.77 1.03 -13.62
N ALA A 181 19.97 0.52 -13.38
CA ALA A 181 21.05 0.48 -14.38
C ALA A 181 20.67 -0.37 -15.59
N GLU A 182 20.10 -1.57 -15.37
CA GLU A 182 19.60 -2.42 -16.46
C GLU A 182 18.45 -1.76 -17.23
N ALA A 183 17.48 -1.16 -16.54
CA ALA A 183 16.38 -0.44 -17.17
C ALA A 183 16.88 0.72 -18.05
N ARG A 184 17.88 1.49 -17.57
CA ARG A 184 18.52 2.56 -18.35
C ARG A 184 19.26 2.03 -19.59
N SER A 185 19.99 0.94 -19.43
CA SER A 185 20.69 0.27 -20.54
C SER A 185 19.72 -0.23 -21.61
N LEU A 186 18.59 -0.80 -21.19
CA LEU A 186 17.51 -1.23 -22.08
C LEU A 186 16.88 -0.03 -22.81
N MET A 187 16.53 1.03 -22.07
CA MET A 187 15.97 2.27 -22.62
C MET A 187 16.87 2.94 -23.67
N ALA A 188 18.18 2.71 -23.62
CA ALA A 188 19.14 3.22 -24.61
C ALA A 188 19.21 2.37 -25.89
N ARG A 189 18.74 1.12 -25.86
CA ARG A 189 18.84 0.14 -26.96
C ARG A 189 17.53 -0.09 -27.71
N VAL A 190 16.40 0.27 -27.13
CA VAL A 190 15.06 0.03 -27.72
C VAL A 190 14.65 1.15 -28.67
N SER A 191 13.68 0.86 -29.54
CA SER A 191 13.11 1.84 -30.46
C SER A 191 12.34 2.95 -29.70
N GLY A 192 12.14 4.11 -30.32
CA GLY A 192 11.41 5.22 -29.68
C GLY A 192 9.99 4.85 -29.24
N ARG A 193 9.31 3.97 -29.99
CA ARG A 193 7.95 3.48 -29.65
C ARG A 193 7.97 2.53 -28.44
N ASP A 194 8.98 1.67 -28.35
CA ASP A 194 9.15 0.75 -27.21
C ASP A 194 9.60 1.50 -25.95
N LYS A 195 10.39 2.56 -26.11
CA LYS A 195 10.80 3.43 -25.01
C LYS A 195 9.58 4.07 -24.34
N GLN A 196 8.62 4.55 -25.14
CA GLN A 196 7.37 5.13 -24.63
C GLN A 196 6.55 4.09 -23.83
N ARG A 197 6.53 2.82 -24.27
CA ARG A 197 5.88 1.72 -23.53
C ARG A 197 6.62 1.36 -22.23
N LEU A 198 7.94 1.37 -22.25
CA LEU A 198 8.73 1.10 -21.05
C LEU A 198 8.62 2.25 -20.03
N GLU A 199 8.52 3.49 -20.49
CA GLU A 199 8.26 4.65 -19.63
C GLU A 199 6.90 4.55 -18.94
N GLU A 200 5.85 4.06 -19.63
CA GLU A 200 4.55 3.74 -19.00
C GLU A 200 4.66 2.65 -17.92
N TYR A 201 5.58 1.70 -18.09
CA TYR A 201 5.75 0.57 -17.15
C TYR A 201 6.63 0.92 -15.93
N PHE A 202 7.61 1.81 -16.10
CA PHE A 202 8.55 2.21 -15.05
C PHE A 202 8.09 3.43 -14.21
N ALA A 203 6.97 4.07 -14.58
CA ALA A 203 6.34 5.17 -13.83
C ALA A 203 5.45 4.66 -12.67
#